data_AF-A0A848LU55-F1
#
_entry.id   AF-A0A848LU55-F1
#
_cell.length_a   1.000
_cell.length_b   1.000
_cell.length_c   1.000
_cell.angle_alpha   90.00
_cell.angle_beta   90.00
_cell.angle_gamma   90.00
#
_symmetry.space_group_name_H-M   'P 1'
#
loop_
_entity.id
_entity.type
_entity.pdbx_description
1 polymer ?
#
loop_
_entity_poly.entity_id
_entity_poly.type
_entity_poly.pdbx_seq_one_letter_code
_entity_poly.pdbx_strand_id
1 'polypeptide(L)'
;MTLAVCVRCGESKVGAFTPCARCGLDPAAHGTDRDLQAKSLLLTERFHPGGELEAIGRKIRAGEPVSYDAAQLAQLVEELKTQKLPIVSKASPGCSIIGWALMGGAVALVVGLLWLWRFRGG
;
A
#
# COMPACT_ATOMS: atom_id res chain seq x y z
N MET A 1 -13.67 -1.61 -3.70
CA MET A 1 -12.30 -1.05 -3.54
C MET A 1 -12.50 0.40 -3.12
N THR A 2 -11.89 0.86 -2.03
CA THR A 2 -12.12 2.22 -1.54
C THR A 2 -11.05 3.18 -2.04
N LEU A 3 -11.44 4.32 -2.60
CA LEU A 3 -10.51 5.36 -3.03
C LEU A 3 -10.02 6.17 -1.82
N ALA A 4 -8.73 6.49 -1.81
CA ALA A 4 -8.07 7.19 -0.71
C ALA A 4 -7.04 8.21 -1.23
N VAL A 5 -6.66 9.16 -0.38
CA VAL A 5 -5.61 10.13 -0.66
C VAL A 5 -4.50 10.01 0.38
N CYS A 6 -3.24 10.10 -0.07
CA CYS A 6 -2.08 10.07 0.81
C CYS A 6 -2.03 11.32 1.68
N VAL A 7 -2.04 11.14 3.00
CA VAL A 7 -1.94 12.22 4.00
C VAL A 7 -0.65 13.05 3.92
N ARG A 8 0.42 12.51 3.31
CA ARG A 8 1.71 13.20 3.20
C ARG A 8 1.89 13.97 1.89
N CYS A 9 1.47 13.39 0.75
CA CYS A 9 1.77 13.95 -0.57
C CYS A 9 0.53 14.21 -1.44
N GLY A 10 -0.67 13.96 -0.93
CA GLY A 10 -1.92 14.23 -1.64
C GLY A 10 -2.20 13.34 -2.85
N GLU A 11 -1.39 12.30 -3.08
CA GLU A 11 -1.60 11.38 -4.20
C GLU A 11 -2.77 10.43 -3.97
N SER A 12 -3.57 10.21 -5.00
CA SER A 12 -4.67 9.25 -4.97
C SER A 12 -4.12 7.82 -4.95
N LYS A 13 -4.79 6.95 -4.20
CA LYS A 13 -4.45 5.54 -4.07
C LYS A 13 -5.71 4.72 -3.79
N VAL A 14 -5.63 3.42 -3.97
CA VAL A 14 -6.70 2.48 -3.61
C VAL A 14 -6.40 1.90 -2.23
N GLY A 15 -7.26 2.17 -1.26
CA GLY A 15 -7.15 1.72 0.13
C GLY A 15 -6.40 2.71 1.03
N ALA A 16 -6.98 3.00 2.21
CA ALA A 16 -6.41 3.87 3.23
C ALA A 16 -5.01 3.42 3.69
N PHE A 17 -4.82 2.12 3.82
CA PHE A 17 -3.62 1.50 4.40
C PHE A 17 -2.62 1.00 3.35
N THR A 18 -2.90 1.21 2.06
CA THR A 18 -1.98 0.83 1.00
C THR A 18 -0.78 1.79 0.98
N PRO A 19 0.45 1.30 0.79
CA PRO A 19 1.62 2.15 0.61
C PRO A 19 1.43 3.13 -0.54
N CYS A 20 1.86 4.38 -0.36
CA CYS A 20 1.79 5.38 -1.41
C CYS A 20 2.86 5.13 -2.47
N ALA A 21 2.45 4.95 -3.73
CA ALA A 21 3.35 4.73 -4.85
C ALA A 21 4.28 5.92 -5.14
N ARG A 22 3.89 7.15 -4.76
CA ARG A 22 4.71 8.35 -4.98
C ARG A 22 5.74 8.58 -3.88
N CYS A 23 5.30 8.70 -2.62
CA CYS A 23 6.17 9.12 -1.51
C CYS A 23 6.59 7.98 -0.58
N GLY A 24 6.15 6.75 -0.84
CA GLY A 24 6.49 5.57 -0.06
C GLY A 24 5.87 5.50 1.34
N LEU A 25 4.98 6.44 1.71
CA LEU A 25 4.30 6.38 3.00
C LEU A 25 3.46 5.11 3.10
N ASP A 26 3.79 4.25 4.08
CA ASP A 26 3.01 3.06 4.42
C ASP A 26 2.31 3.27 5.78
N PRO A 27 0.98 3.54 5.79
CA PRO A 27 0.23 3.70 7.03
C PRO A 27 0.05 2.40 7.84
N ALA A 28 0.31 1.24 7.25
CA ALA A 28 0.16 -0.06 7.90
C ALA A 28 1.50 -0.73 8.26
N ALA A 29 2.63 -0.04 8.05
CA ALA A 29 3.94 -0.54 8.45
C ALA A 29 4.00 -0.79 9.98
N HIS A 30 4.81 -1.75 10.39
CA HIS A 30 4.99 -2.08 11.81
C HIS A 30 5.44 -0.85 12.62
N GLY A 31 4.80 -0.62 13.77
CA GLY A 31 5.10 0.51 14.64
C GLY A 31 4.55 1.86 14.17
N THR A 32 3.74 1.88 13.10
CA THR A 32 3.11 3.12 12.63
C THR A 32 2.09 3.65 13.63
N ASP A 33 2.16 4.96 13.86
CA ASP A 33 1.26 5.70 14.75
C ASP A 33 -0.23 5.51 14.37
N ARG A 34 -1.07 5.36 15.39
CA ARG A 34 -2.53 5.23 15.23
C ARG A 34 -3.13 6.52 14.71
N ASP A 35 -2.55 7.67 15.03
CA ASP A 35 -2.95 8.95 14.45
C ASP A 35 -2.75 8.97 12.93
N LEU A 36 -1.63 8.43 12.43
CA LEU A 36 -1.36 8.37 10.99
C LEU A 36 -2.34 7.44 10.27
N GLN A 37 -2.66 6.31 10.91
CA GLN A 37 -3.66 5.36 10.43
C GLN A 37 -5.05 6.00 10.37
N ALA A 38 -5.46 6.70 11.43
CA ALA A 38 -6.75 7.40 11.48
C ALA A 38 -6.85 8.50 10.41
N LYS A 39 -5.83 9.34 10.25
CA LYS A 39 -5.78 10.35 9.17
C LYS A 39 -5.87 9.72 7.78
N SER A 40 -5.20 8.58 7.58
CA SER A 40 -5.25 7.86 6.30
C SER A 40 -6.62 7.26 6.02
N LEU A 41 -7.36 6.89 7.07
CA LEU A 41 -8.74 6.39 6.97
C LEU A 41 -9.73 7.52 6.69
N LEU A 42 -9.58 8.67 7.35
CA LEU A 42 -10.39 9.87 7.10
C LEU A 42 -10.26 10.35 5.65
N LEU A 43 -9.07 10.27 5.07
CA LEU A 43 -8.86 10.59 3.66
C LEU A 43 -9.29 9.45 2.71
N THR A 44 -10.51 8.94 2.88
CA THR A 44 -11.15 7.99 1.96
C THR A 44 -12.49 8.50 1.44
N GLU A 45 -12.92 7.98 0.30
CA GLU A 45 -14.22 8.29 -0.31
C GLU A 45 -15.41 8.03 0.63
N ARG A 46 -15.23 7.16 1.65
CA ARG A 46 -16.25 6.88 2.67
C ARG A 46 -16.57 8.11 3.52
N PHE A 47 -15.58 8.95 3.81
CA PHE A 47 -15.75 10.15 4.62
C PHE A 47 -15.87 11.42 3.77
N HIS A 48 -15.34 11.39 2.54
CA HIS A 48 -15.42 12.51 1.59
C HIS A 48 -15.97 12.06 0.24
N PRO A 49 -17.29 11.83 0.13
CA PRO A 49 -17.93 11.48 -1.13
C PRO A 49 -17.98 12.67 -2.10
N GLY A 50 -18.24 12.42 -3.38
CA GLY A 50 -18.57 13.50 -4.33
C GLY A 50 -17.39 14.32 -4.88
N GLY A 51 -16.17 13.80 -4.85
CA GLY A 51 -14.99 14.46 -5.47
C GLY A 51 -14.25 15.44 -4.56
N GLU A 52 -14.71 15.65 -3.34
CA GLU A 52 -13.98 16.44 -2.32
C GLU A 52 -12.59 15.86 -2.03
N LEU A 53 -12.45 14.54 -2.15
CA LEU A 53 -11.19 13.83 -1.92
C LEU A 53 -10.06 14.33 -2.85
N GLU A 54 -10.35 14.59 -4.12
CA GLU A 54 -9.38 15.13 -5.07
C GLU A 54 -8.99 16.57 -4.73
N ALA A 55 -9.96 17.38 -4.28
CA ALA A 55 -9.69 18.74 -3.85
C ALA A 55 -8.76 18.75 -2.63
N ILE A 56 -8.98 17.86 -1.66
CA ILE A 56 -8.11 17.68 -0.51
C ILE A 56 -6.71 17.22 -0.96
N GLY A 57 -6.62 16.27 -1.89
CA GLY A 57 -5.35 15.84 -2.46
C GLY A 57 -4.57 16.97 -3.15
N ARG A 58 -5.27 17.88 -3.86
CA ARG A 58 -4.65 19.09 -4.43
C ARG A 58 -4.11 20.02 -3.35
N LYS A 59 -4.86 20.26 -2.27
CA LYS A 59 -4.41 21.10 -1.15
C LYS A 59 -3.14 20.54 -0.50
N ILE A 60 -3.11 19.25 -0.21
CA ILE A 60 -1.92 18.59 0.37
C ILE A 60 -0.72 18.70 -0.57
N ARG A 61 -0.92 18.53 -1.89
CA ARG A 61 0.14 18.73 -2.89
C ARG A 61 0.68 20.15 -2.93
N ALA A 62 -0.17 21.15 -2.71
CA ALA A 62 0.22 22.55 -2.63
C ALA A 62 0.89 22.91 -1.29
N GLY A 63 0.94 21.97 -0.33
CA GLY A 63 1.45 22.23 1.02
C GLY A 63 0.47 22.99 1.91
N GLU A 64 -0.80 23.10 1.50
CA GLU A 64 -1.83 23.74 2.30
C GLU A 64 -2.25 22.83 3.48
N PRO A 65 -2.47 23.39 4.66
CA PRO A 65 -2.94 22.62 5.81
C PRO A 65 -4.37 22.11 5.55
N VAL A 66 -4.59 20.82 5.77
CA VAL A 66 -5.91 20.20 5.75
C VAL A 66 -6.43 20.11 7.18
N SER A 67 -7.63 20.65 7.41
CA SER A 67 -8.32 20.50 8.68
C SER A 67 -8.92 19.11 8.81
N TYR A 68 -8.70 18.48 9.96
CA TYR A 68 -9.32 17.21 10.33
C TYR A 68 -10.27 17.48 11.50
N ASP A 69 -11.46 16.88 11.48
CA ASP A 69 -12.33 16.91 12.64
C ASP A 69 -11.68 16.12 13.79
N ALA A 70 -11.31 16.83 14.85
CA ALA A 70 -10.62 16.26 16.01
C ALA A 70 -11.48 15.20 16.73
N ALA A 71 -12.81 15.36 16.74
CA ALA A 71 -13.71 14.40 17.37
C ALA A 71 -13.72 13.07 16.59
N GLN A 72 -13.84 13.14 15.27
CA GLN A 72 -13.79 11.96 14.40
C GLN A 72 -12.41 11.30 14.42
N LEU A 73 -11.34 12.09 14.41
CA LEU A 73 -9.98 11.56 14.48
C LEU A 73 -9.77 10.77 15.79
N ALA A 74 -10.16 11.34 16.93
CA ALA A 74 -10.06 10.68 18.23
C ALA A 74 -10.86 9.37 18.27
N GLN A 75 -12.09 9.38 17.74
CA GLN A 75 -12.93 8.17 17.67
C GLN A 75 -12.27 7.07 16.84
N LEU A 76 -11.72 7.41 15.68
CA LEU A 76 -11.04 6.44 14.82
C LEU A 76 -9.74 5.92 15.44
N VAL A 77 -8.98 6.76 16.15
CA VAL A 77 -7.79 6.33 16.88
C VAL A 77 -8.16 5.29 17.94
N GLU A 78 -9.23 5.52 18.72
CA GLU A 78 -9.72 4.53 19.70
C GLU A 78 -10.24 3.25 19.05
N GLU A 79 -10.95 3.34 17.93
CA GLU A 79 -11.41 2.17 17.17
C GLU A 79 -10.21 1.35 16.65
N LEU A 80 -9.17 2.00 16.14
CA LEU A 80 -7.95 1.34 15.66
C LEU A 80 -7.12 0.73 16.79
N LYS A 81 -7.19 1.26 18.02
CA LYS A 81 -6.57 0.65 19.22
C LYS A 81 -7.31 -0.62 19.65
N THR A 82 -8.63 -0.61 19.55
CA THR A 82 -9.47 -1.74 19.98
C THR A 82 -9.55 -2.86 18.94
N GLN A 83 -9.34 -2.56 17.66
CA GLN A 83 -9.19 -3.58 16.62
C GLN A 83 -7.91 -4.41 16.83
N LYS A 84 -8.10 -5.62 17.37
CA LYS A 84 -7.03 -6.62 17.63
C LYS A 84 -6.43 -7.26 16.37
N LEU A 85 -6.93 -6.96 15.19
CA LEU A 85 -6.43 -7.56 13.95
C LEU A 85 -5.29 -6.68 13.39
N PRO A 86 -4.09 -7.26 13.13
CA PRO A 86 -3.04 -6.51 12.47
C PRO A 86 -3.55 -6.11 11.08
N ILE A 87 -3.54 -4.81 10.79
CA ILE A 87 -3.74 -4.28 9.44
C ILE A 87 -2.48 -4.66 8.68
N VAL A 88 -2.42 -5.89 8.19
CA VAL A 88 -1.28 -6.38 7.41
C VAL A 88 -1.39 -5.76 6.03
N SER A 89 -0.54 -4.77 5.74
CA SER A 89 -0.26 -4.37 4.36
C SER A 89 0.33 -5.59 3.65
N LYS A 90 -0.46 -6.23 2.78
CA LYS A 90 0.06 -7.19 1.78
C LYS A 90 0.85 -6.41 0.75
N ALA A 91 2.06 -6.00 1.10
CA ALA A 91 3.04 -5.49 0.17
C ALA A 91 4.43 -5.87 0.66
N SER A 92 4.70 -7.17 0.75
CA SER A 92 6.07 -7.64 0.73
C SER A 92 6.52 -7.75 -0.74
N PRO A 93 7.49 -6.94 -1.21
CA PRO A 93 8.05 -7.07 -2.55
C PRO A 93 8.73 -8.45 -2.80
N GLY A 94 8.87 -9.27 -1.76
CA GLY A 94 9.46 -10.61 -1.84
C GLY A 94 8.68 -11.63 -2.67
N CYS A 95 7.36 -11.46 -2.86
CA CYS A 95 6.58 -12.46 -3.61
C CYS A 95 6.93 -12.47 -5.12
N SER A 96 7.33 -11.32 -5.67
CA SER A 96 7.70 -11.23 -7.09
C SER A 96 9.08 -11.84 -7.35
N ILE A 97 10.05 -11.61 -6.47
CA ILE A 97 11.44 -12.08 -6.64
C ILE A 97 11.52 -13.62 -6.60
N ILE A 98 10.77 -14.26 -5.70
CA ILE A 98 10.71 -15.72 -5.59
C ILE A 98 10.07 -16.34 -6.85
N GLY A 99 9.02 -15.71 -7.38
CA GLY A 99 8.39 -16.15 -8.63
C GLY A 99 9.36 -16.13 -9.81
N TRP A 100 10.09 -15.04 -10.00
CA TRP A 100 11.09 -14.92 -11.07
C TRP A 100 12.27 -15.88 -10.90
N ALA A 101 12.73 -16.12 -9.67
CA ALA A 101 13.81 -17.07 -9.38
C ALA A 101 13.41 -18.52 -9.71
N LEU A 102 12.19 -18.93 -9.34
CA LEU A 102 11.68 -20.27 -9.68
C LEU A 102 11.52 -20.44 -11.20
N MET A 103 11.00 -19.42 -11.89
CA MET A 103 10.81 -19.47 -13.33
C MET A 103 12.15 -19.54 -14.07
N GLY A 104 13.13 -18.72 -13.67
CA GLY A 104 14.48 -18.74 -14.23
C GLY A 104 15.21 -20.06 -14.00
N GLY A 105 15.08 -20.63 -12.79
CA GLY A 105 15.64 -21.94 -12.44
C GLY A 105 15.08 -23.06 -13.31
N ALA A 106 13.77 -23.09 -13.54
CA ALA A 106 13.13 -24.09 -14.39
C ALA A 106 13.62 -24.02 -15.84
N VAL A 107 13.76 -22.81 -16.40
CA VAL A 107 14.28 -22.60 -17.76
C VAL A 107 15.72 -23.10 -17.87
N ALA A 108 16.59 -22.76 -16.92
CA ALA A 108 17.98 -23.22 -16.91
C ALA A 108 18.08 -24.75 -16.85
N LEU A 109 17.21 -25.40 -16.08
CA LEU A 109 17.16 -26.86 -15.94
C LEU A 109 16.73 -27.53 -17.25
N VAL A 110 15.71 -27.00 -17.93
CA VAL A 110 15.27 -27.50 -19.24
C VAL A 110 16.38 -27.34 -20.29
N VAL A 111 17.03 -26.17 -20.33
CA VAL A 111 18.15 -25.92 -21.26
C VAL A 111 19.32 -26.87 -20.98
N GLY A 112 19.68 -27.08 -19.71
CA GLY A 112 20.73 -28.01 -19.30
C GLY A 112 20.43 -29.46 -19.70
N LEU A 113 19.18 -29.92 -19.53
CA LEU A 113 18.74 -31.26 -19.93
C LEU A 113 18.81 -31.44 -21.45
N LEU A 114 18.36 -30.44 -22.22
CA LEU A 114 18.47 -30.46 -23.69
C LEU A 114 19.92 -30.51 -24.15
N TRP A 115 20.82 -29.78 -23.49
CA TRP A 115 22.25 -29.80 -23.78
C TRP A 115 22.88 -31.16 -23.47
N LEU A 116 22.55 -31.76 -22.33
CA LEU A 116 23.03 -33.09 -21.94
C LEU A 116 22.53 -34.19 -22.88
N TRP A 117 21.27 -34.11 -23.33
CA TRP A 117 20.72 -35.04 -24.33
C TRP A 117 21.44 -34.92 -25.67
N ARG A 118 21.74 -33.69 -26.10
CA ARG A 118 22.50 -33.41 -27.33
C ARG A 118 23.90 -34.02 -27.30
N PHE A 119 24.57 -33.99 -26.15
CA PHE A 119 25.93 -34.53 -26.00
C PHE A 119 25.99 -36.05 -25.77
N ARG A 120 24.95 -36.67 -25.21
CA ARG A 120 24.87 -38.13 -25.01
C ARG A 120 24.33 -38.91 -26.21
N GLY A 121 23.71 -38.24 -27.17
CA GLY A 121 23.10 -38.85 -28.36
C GLY A 121 23.96 -38.84 -29.63
N GLY A 122 25.26 -38.54 -29.53
CA GLY A 122 26.21 -38.58 -30.64
C GLY A 122 27.45 -39.39 -30.29
#